data_AF-A0A5N5TDC6-F1
#
_entry.id   AF-A0A5N5TDC6-F1
#
_cell.length_a   1.000
_cell.length_b   1.000
_cell.length_c   1.000
_cell.angle_alpha   90.00
_cell.angle_beta   90.00
_cell.angle_gamma   90.00
#
_symmetry.space_group_name_H-M   'P 1'
#
loop_
_entity.id
_entity.type
_entity.pdbx_description
1 polymer ?
#
loop_
_entity_poly.entity_id
_entity_poly.type
_entity_poly.pdbx_seq_one_letter_code
_entity_poly.pdbx_strand_id
1 'polypeptide(L)'
;MDATNKVNSENGESSKEVPEIIQYVNSNDLKEVKNILVSGKAKIETQDENGMTPLHHASYKGQYEMCKLLIDFGADVNADSHDHGYSPLHFAALSGSTQTVQLLLSSGAKIYHTNTLKRTPAQMAGFVGNHVIVALINNYLPLSSIEYYTKPQGLETESKLPPHVSKPLYDLIMQTNLHPVYTAMIAEKNLDLLNNLDKCSKVLSLMCEKEAKRSENVNEKSKTNEEENEGERNSRNENLFFEPIIKKWLIGKASDGFQEHLEFYVRDAIKAFPYVEMPLFLQVVRNVHGKSGESWALDVLHGVINGPKGFDDGITCFTCGLENKNVKKCAKCKSVQYCNKTCQRLHWSSHKKVCAK
;
A
#
# COMPACT_ATOMS: atom_id res chain seq x y z
N MET A 1 -4.68 72.75 -20.77
CA MET A 1 -5.95 73.28 -20.26
C MET A 1 -6.66 72.13 -19.60
N ASP A 2 -6.61 72.14 -18.27
CA ASP A 2 -7.28 71.22 -17.36
C ASP A 2 -8.80 71.23 -17.55
N ALA A 3 -9.41 70.05 -17.41
CA ALA A 3 -10.70 69.90 -16.73
C ALA A 3 -10.87 68.44 -16.30
N THR A 4 -10.50 68.22 -15.04
CA THR A 4 -10.99 67.18 -14.14
C THR A 4 -12.47 66.86 -14.31
N ASN A 5 -12.81 65.56 -14.33
CA ASN A 5 -14.04 65.12 -13.66
C ASN A 5 -13.90 63.73 -13.07
N LYS A 6 -14.19 63.66 -11.77
CA LYS A 6 -14.14 62.50 -10.88
C LYS A 6 -15.13 61.44 -11.32
N VAL A 7 -14.68 60.18 -11.36
CA VAL A 7 -15.54 59.03 -11.06
C VAL A 7 -14.98 58.37 -9.82
N ASN A 8 -15.78 58.39 -8.75
CA ASN A 8 -15.50 57.77 -7.47
C ASN A 8 -15.18 56.29 -7.66
N SER A 9 -13.98 55.86 -7.26
CA SER A 9 -13.66 54.46 -6.99
C SER A 9 -13.95 54.17 -5.52
N GLU A 10 -15.24 54.01 -5.19
CA GLU A 10 -15.63 53.23 -4.02
C GLU A 10 -16.01 51.84 -4.51
N ASN A 11 -15.03 50.95 -4.63
CA ASN A 11 -15.27 49.52 -4.59
C ASN A 11 -14.35 48.98 -3.50
N GLY A 12 -14.93 48.81 -2.32
CA GLY A 12 -14.30 48.10 -1.22
C GLY A 12 -14.13 46.63 -1.62
N GLU A 13 -12.92 46.26 -2.02
CA GLU A 13 -12.47 44.88 -1.97
C GLU A 13 -12.38 44.50 -0.49
N SER A 14 -13.44 43.90 0.05
CA SER A 14 -13.31 43.19 1.33
C SER A 14 -12.47 41.95 1.06
N SER A 15 -11.17 42.01 1.34
CA SER A 15 -10.35 40.80 1.45
C SER A 15 -10.94 39.97 2.59
N LYS A 16 -11.72 38.94 2.26
CA LYS A 16 -12.31 38.06 3.27
C LYS A 16 -11.16 37.32 3.95
N GLU A 17 -11.04 37.55 5.26
CA GLU A 17 -9.97 37.00 6.06
C GLU A 17 -10.06 35.45 6.09
N VAL A 18 -8.95 34.77 5.79
CA VAL A 18 -8.89 33.30 5.83
C VAL A 18 -9.21 32.84 7.26
N PRO A 19 -10.15 31.90 7.47
CA PRO A 19 -10.51 31.44 8.81
C PRO A 19 -9.30 30.96 9.62
N GLU A 20 -9.25 31.31 10.91
CA GLU A 20 -8.12 31.05 11.81
C GLU A 20 -7.71 29.56 11.84
N ILE A 21 -8.69 28.63 11.86
CA ILE A 21 -8.41 27.19 11.78
C ILE A 21 -7.68 26.78 10.50
N ILE A 22 -8.02 27.39 9.36
CA ILE A 22 -7.36 27.13 8.09
C ILE A 22 -5.95 27.71 8.10
N GLN A 23 -5.72 28.85 8.75
CA GLN A 23 -4.37 29.41 8.92
C GLN A 23 -3.47 28.44 9.72
N TYR A 24 -3.95 27.88 10.83
CA TYR A 24 -3.18 26.91 11.62
C TYR A 24 -2.96 25.57 10.91
N VAL A 25 -3.95 25.08 10.13
CA VAL A 25 -3.73 23.93 9.25
C VAL A 25 -2.66 24.25 8.21
N ASN A 26 -2.68 25.47 7.66
CA ASN A 26 -1.73 25.90 6.66
C ASN A 26 -0.29 25.96 7.19
N SER A 27 -0.09 26.36 8.45
CA SER A 27 1.20 26.31 9.15
C SER A 27 1.52 24.94 9.77
N ASN A 28 0.65 23.94 9.63
CA ASN A 28 0.76 22.61 10.23
C ASN A 28 0.87 22.64 11.76
N ASP A 29 0.18 23.57 12.43
CA ASP A 29 0.16 23.67 13.89
C ASP A 29 -0.94 22.79 14.49
N LEU A 30 -0.61 21.51 14.70
CA LEU A 30 -1.54 20.54 15.28
C LEU A 30 -2.06 20.96 16.66
N LYS A 31 -1.24 21.66 17.44
CA LYS A 31 -1.58 22.02 18.81
C LYS A 31 -2.65 23.10 18.79
N GLU A 32 -2.47 24.15 18.00
CA GLU A 32 -3.46 25.22 17.92
C GLU A 32 -4.76 24.78 17.25
N VAL A 33 -4.71 23.97 16.18
CA VAL A 33 -5.92 23.36 15.60
C VAL A 33 -6.71 22.59 16.65
N LYS A 34 -6.03 21.75 17.46
CA LYS A 34 -6.68 21.01 18.55
C LYS A 34 -7.27 21.95 19.61
N ASN A 35 -6.53 22.99 20.02
CA ASN A 35 -6.98 23.94 21.04
C ASN A 35 -8.26 24.67 20.63
N ILE A 36 -8.33 25.17 19.39
CA ILE A 36 -9.49 25.94 18.92
C ILE A 36 -10.72 25.05 18.68
N LEU A 37 -10.51 23.79 18.28
CA LEU A 37 -11.60 22.81 18.14
C LEU A 37 -12.18 22.41 19.51
N VAL A 38 -11.31 22.09 20.49
CA VAL A 38 -11.75 21.72 21.85
C VAL A 38 -12.45 22.88 22.54
N SER A 39 -11.98 24.11 22.34
CA SER A 39 -12.60 25.31 22.93
C SER A 39 -13.87 25.77 22.21
N GLY A 40 -14.24 25.12 21.09
CA GLY A 40 -15.42 25.48 20.29
C GLY A 40 -15.31 26.84 19.58
N LYS A 41 -14.10 27.41 19.50
CA LYS A 41 -13.84 28.69 18.81
C LYS A 41 -13.91 28.59 17.30
N ALA A 42 -13.74 27.40 16.75
CA ALA A 42 -13.88 27.11 15.33
C ALA A 42 -14.73 25.87 15.09
N LYS A 43 -15.46 25.84 13.97
CA LYS A 43 -16.19 24.65 13.51
C LYS A 43 -15.28 23.80 12.61
N ILE A 44 -15.39 22.47 12.72
CA ILE A 44 -14.56 21.55 11.92
C ILE A 44 -14.80 21.71 10.41
N GLU A 45 -16.04 22.01 10.00
CA GLU A 45 -16.45 22.26 8.61
C GLU A 45 -16.39 23.75 8.22
N THR A 46 -15.55 24.55 8.88
CA THR A 46 -15.35 25.95 8.46
C THR A 46 -14.78 25.97 7.03
N GLN A 47 -15.25 26.88 6.18
CA GLN A 47 -14.83 26.98 4.78
C GLN A 47 -14.14 28.30 4.51
N ASP A 48 -13.14 28.29 3.62
CA ASP A 48 -12.63 29.52 3.02
C ASP A 48 -13.49 29.99 1.84
N GLU A 49 -13.01 30.99 1.11
CA GLU A 49 -13.72 31.59 -0.03
C GLU A 49 -13.90 30.65 -1.22
N ASN A 50 -13.15 29.55 -1.30
CA ASN A 50 -13.26 28.53 -2.34
C ASN A 50 -14.08 27.31 -1.88
N GLY A 51 -14.70 27.39 -0.70
CA GLY A 51 -15.42 26.28 -0.10
C GLY A 51 -14.50 25.18 0.45
N MET A 52 -13.19 25.41 0.59
CA MET A 52 -12.27 24.42 1.13
C MET A 52 -12.38 24.36 2.66
N THR A 53 -12.57 23.15 3.17
CA THR A 53 -12.53 22.87 4.62
C THR A 53 -11.09 22.64 5.11
N PRO A 54 -10.82 22.70 6.43
CA PRO A 54 -9.56 22.28 7.02
C PRO A 54 -9.03 20.95 6.48
N LEU A 55 -9.91 19.96 6.27
CA LEU A 55 -9.50 18.64 5.77
C LEU A 55 -9.05 18.69 4.31
N HIS A 56 -9.66 19.53 3.46
CA HIS A 56 -9.18 19.75 2.09
C HIS A 56 -7.76 20.31 2.07
N HIS A 57 -7.49 21.34 2.89
CA HIS A 57 -6.17 21.97 3.01
C HIS A 57 -5.11 20.99 3.51
N ALA A 58 -5.39 20.28 4.60
CA ALA A 58 -4.47 19.27 5.15
C ALA A 58 -4.20 18.14 4.14
N SER A 59 -5.24 17.72 3.40
CA SER A 59 -5.13 16.67 2.37
C SER A 59 -4.26 17.11 1.20
N TYR A 60 -4.45 18.33 0.69
CA TYR A 60 -3.64 18.88 -0.40
C TYR A 60 -2.15 18.94 -0.04
N LYS A 61 -1.85 19.28 1.23
CA LYS A 61 -0.48 19.33 1.75
C LYS A 61 0.08 17.97 2.19
N GLY A 62 -0.71 16.90 2.11
CA GLY A 62 -0.29 15.55 2.52
C GLY A 62 0.04 15.43 4.01
N GLN A 63 -0.54 16.27 4.85
CA GLN A 63 -0.29 16.33 6.30
C GLN A 63 -1.05 15.21 7.02
N TYR A 64 -0.46 14.00 7.08
CA TYR A 64 -1.10 12.81 7.65
C TYR A 64 -1.67 13.04 9.07
N GLU A 65 -0.84 13.54 10.00
CA GLU A 65 -1.26 13.71 11.40
C GLU A 65 -2.34 14.80 11.56
N MET A 66 -2.30 15.85 10.73
CA MET A 66 -3.33 16.89 10.72
C MET A 66 -4.65 16.34 10.18
N CYS A 67 -4.62 15.59 9.07
CA CYS A 67 -5.80 14.93 8.52
C CYS A 67 -6.42 13.99 9.56
N LYS A 68 -5.60 13.20 10.24
CA LYS A 68 -6.04 12.27 11.29
C LYS A 68 -6.73 13.01 12.43
N LEU A 69 -6.10 14.07 12.94
CA LEU A 69 -6.69 14.92 13.98
C LEU A 69 -8.07 15.46 13.54
N LEU A 70 -8.17 16.01 12.33
CA LEU A 70 -9.42 16.58 11.83
C LEU A 70 -10.53 15.52 11.71
N ILE A 71 -10.20 14.32 11.19
CA ILE A 71 -11.13 13.19 11.08
C ILE A 71 -11.57 12.71 12.47
N ASP A 72 -10.66 12.61 13.44
CA ASP A 72 -10.97 12.23 14.83
C ASP A 72 -11.94 13.24 15.49
N PHE A 73 -11.92 14.51 15.05
CA PHE A 73 -12.88 15.56 15.46
C PHE A 73 -14.16 15.59 14.61
N GLY A 74 -14.35 14.62 13.71
CA GLY A 74 -15.58 14.45 12.94
C GLY A 74 -15.62 15.21 11.61
N ALA A 75 -14.48 15.58 11.04
CA ALA A 75 -14.45 16.16 9.70
C ALA A 75 -15.05 15.20 8.66
N ASP A 76 -15.87 15.72 7.75
CA ASP A 76 -16.43 14.93 6.65
C ASP A 76 -15.35 14.59 5.61
N VAL A 77 -14.96 13.32 5.61
CA VAL A 77 -13.99 12.74 4.67
C VAL A 77 -14.44 12.85 3.21
N ASN A 78 -15.75 12.99 2.98
CA ASN A 78 -16.37 13.11 1.67
C ASN A 78 -16.92 14.51 1.39
N ALA A 79 -16.52 15.52 2.16
CA ALA A 79 -16.95 16.90 1.95
C ALA A 79 -16.81 17.29 0.47
N ASP A 80 -17.86 17.88 -0.09
CA ASP A 80 -17.95 18.31 -1.49
C ASP A 80 -18.18 19.82 -1.62
N SER A 81 -17.94 20.56 -0.53
CA SER A 81 -18.19 22.00 -0.41
C SER A 81 -17.29 22.87 -1.27
N HIS A 82 -16.19 22.34 -1.80
CA HIS A 82 -15.31 23.06 -2.70
C HIS A 82 -16.06 23.48 -3.97
N ASP A 83 -15.82 24.69 -4.48
CA ASP A 83 -16.53 25.28 -5.63
C ASP A 83 -16.53 24.41 -6.91
N HIS A 84 -15.55 23.53 -7.04
CA HIS A 84 -15.41 22.61 -8.16
C HIS A 84 -15.69 21.13 -7.79
N GLY A 85 -16.27 20.87 -6.62
CA GLY A 85 -16.65 19.53 -6.16
C GLY A 85 -15.47 18.60 -5.89
N TYR A 86 -14.28 19.15 -5.61
CA TYR A 86 -13.11 18.35 -5.24
C TYR A 86 -13.26 17.92 -3.79
N SER A 87 -13.26 16.61 -3.56
CA SER A 87 -13.25 16.06 -2.20
C SER A 87 -11.84 16.05 -1.58
N PRO A 88 -11.70 15.84 -0.27
CA PRO A 88 -10.39 15.68 0.37
C PRO A 88 -9.51 14.61 -0.31
N LEU A 89 -10.10 13.51 -0.79
CA LEU A 89 -9.36 12.46 -1.50
C LEU A 89 -8.81 12.94 -2.85
N HIS A 90 -9.48 13.85 -3.56
CA HIS A 90 -8.93 14.45 -4.79
C HIS A 90 -7.67 15.27 -4.48
N PHE A 91 -7.69 16.06 -3.41
CA PHE A 91 -6.53 16.85 -3.01
C PHE A 91 -5.40 15.98 -2.47
N ALA A 92 -5.70 14.95 -1.68
CA ALA A 92 -4.70 14.00 -1.22
C ALA A 92 -4.03 13.26 -2.39
N ALA A 93 -4.79 12.95 -3.46
CA ALA A 93 -4.25 12.34 -4.66
C ALA A 93 -3.21 13.22 -5.38
N LEU A 94 -3.33 14.55 -5.27
CA LEU A 94 -2.37 15.52 -5.80
C LEU A 94 -1.15 15.73 -4.88
N SER A 95 -1.29 15.48 -3.58
CA SER A 95 -0.24 15.75 -2.57
C SER A 95 1.00 14.86 -2.69
N GLY A 96 0.86 13.68 -3.31
CA GLY A 96 1.89 12.65 -3.34
C GLY A 96 2.02 11.82 -2.04
N SER A 97 1.25 12.13 -0.99
CA SER A 97 1.31 11.45 0.30
C SER A 97 0.46 10.17 0.34
N THR A 98 1.10 9.01 0.13
CA THR A 98 0.44 7.68 0.20
C THR A 98 -0.23 7.44 1.56
N GLN A 99 0.39 7.91 2.65
CA GLN A 99 -0.16 7.75 4.01
C GLN A 99 -1.48 8.54 4.19
N THR A 100 -1.54 9.76 3.67
CA THR A 100 -2.75 10.59 3.74
C THR A 100 -3.87 10.00 2.90
N VAL A 101 -3.56 9.52 1.69
CA VAL A 101 -4.53 8.81 0.85
C VAL A 101 -5.06 7.56 1.56
N GLN A 102 -4.19 6.73 2.13
CA GLN A 102 -4.58 5.51 2.82
C GLN A 102 -5.47 5.80 4.04
N LEU A 103 -5.16 6.86 4.80
CA LEU A 103 -5.98 7.33 5.91
C LEU A 103 -7.40 7.69 5.46
N LEU A 104 -7.54 8.53 4.43
CA LEU A 104 -8.84 8.94 3.90
C LEU A 104 -9.65 7.74 3.39
N LEU A 105 -9.01 6.83 2.65
CA LEU A 105 -9.63 5.59 2.18
C LEU A 105 -10.13 4.73 3.35
N SER A 106 -9.30 4.52 4.37
CA SER A 106 -9.71 3.79 5.59
C SER A 106 -10.81 4.49 6.40
N SER A 107 -10.98 5.80 6.20
CA SER A 107 -12.03 6.60 6.82
C SER A 107 -13.29 6.72 5.95
N GLY A 108 -13.39 5.94 4.87
CA GLY A 108 -14.58 5.85 4.03
C GLY A 108 -14.66 6.85 2.87
N ALA A 109 -13.53 7.36 2.40
CA ALA A 109 -13.50 8.22 1.22
C ALA A 109 -14.02 7.49 -0.04
N LYS A 110 -14.89 8.16 -0.81
CA LYS A 110 -15.48 7.64 -2.04
C LYS A 110 -14.49 7.73 -3.21
N ILE A 111 -14.00 6.56 -3.66
CA ILE A 111 -12.98 6.46 -4.72
C ILE A 111 -13.49 6.81 -6.13
N TYR A 112 -14.80 6.73 -6.36
CA TYR A 112 -15.45 7.02 -7.65
C TYR A 112 -16.20 8.37 -7.67
N HIS A 113 -16.11 9.16 -6.58
CA HIS A 113 -16.67 10.52 -6.61
C HIS A 113 -15.97 11.32 -7.70
N THR A 114 -16.72 12.10 -8.48
CA THR A 114 -16.16 12.94 -9.53
C THR A 114 -16.37 14.41 -9.22
N ASN A 115 -15.33 15.21 -9.46
CA ASN A 115 -15.44 16.67 -9.46
C ASN A 115 -16.27 17.19 -10.66
N THR A 116 -16.42 18.51 -10.77
CA THR A 116 -17.18 19.15 -11.88
C THR A 116 -16.60 18.85 -13.27
N LEU A 117 -15.31 18.50 -13.35
CA LEU A 117 -14.61 18.09 -14.58
C LEU A 117 -14.75 16.59 -14.88
N LYS A 118 -15.63 15.87 -14.16
CA LYS A 118 -15.83 14.41 -14.28
C LYS A 118 -14.56 13.60 -14.00
N ARG A 119 -13.63 14.16 -13.23
CA ARG A 119 -12.39 13.46 -12.84
C ARG A 119 -12.52 12.80 -11.49
N THR A 120 -12.03 11.57 -11.36
CA THR A 120 -11.92 10.85 -10.09
C THR A 120 -10.61 11.20 -9.37
N PRO A 121 -10.49 10.94 -8.05
CA PRO A 121 -9.23 11.11 -7.33
C PRO A 121 -8.05 10.34 -7.95
N ALA A 122 -8.28 9.10 -8.43
CA ALA A 122 -7.25 8.32 -9.10
C ALA A 122 -6.78 9.00 -10.40
N GLN A 123 -7.68 9.59 -11.17
CA GLN A 123 -7.30 10.34 -12.37
C GLN A 123 -6.51 11.61 -12.04
N MET A 124 -6.80 12.27 -10.91
CA MET A 124 -5.99 13.40 -10.43
C MET A 124 -4.56 12.95 -10.06
N ALA A 125 -4.40 11.82 -9.38
CA ALA A 125 -3.06 11.25 -9.13
C ALA A 125 -2.33 10.92 -10.44
N GLY A 126 -3.03 10.37 -11.43
CA GLY A 126 -2.47 10.10 -12.76
C GLY A 126 -1.99 11.36 -13.48
N PHE A 127 -2.74 12.47 -13.37
CA PHE A 127 -2.38 13.76 -13.97
C PHE A 127 -1.03 14.29 -13.46
N VAL A 128 -0.70 14.06 -12.18
CA VAL A 128 0.58 14.42 -11.58
C VAL A 128 1.64 13.31 -11.65
N GLY A 129 1.37 12.22 -12.38
CA GLY A 129 2.30 11.10 -12.56
C GLY A 129 2.47 10.18 -11.35
N ASN A 130 1.57 10.24 -10.35
CA ASN A 130 1.69 9.40 -9.16
C ASN A 130 1.01 8.03 -9.34
N HIS A 131 1.69 7.15 -10.08
CA HIS A 131 1.20 5.79 -10.37
C HIS A 131 0.97 4.94 -9.11
N VAL A 132 1.72 5.17 -8.03
CA VAL A 132 1.54 4.44 -6.76
C VAL A 132 0.19 4.79 -6.14
N ILE A 133 -0.18 6.08 -6.11
CA ILE A 133 -1.48 6.51 -5.60
C ILE A 133 -2.62 6.06 -6.52
N VAL A 134 -2.44 6.09 -7.85
CA VAL A 134 -3.42 5.53 -8.79
C VAL A 134 -3.74 4.08 -8.44
N ALA A 135 -2.69 3.26 -8.28
CA ALA A 135 -2.84 1.85 -7.91
C ALA A 135 -3.49 1.70 -6.53
N LEU A 136 -3.07 2.50 -5.54
CA LEU A 136 -3.65 2.46 -4.19
C LEU A 136 -5.15 2.75 -4.20
N ILE A 137 -5.60 3.79 -4.89
CA ILE A 137 -7.01 4.20 -4.92
C ILE A 137 -7.85 3.19 -5.70
N ASN A 138 -7.41 2.80 -6.91
CA ASN A 138 -8.17 1.90 -7.77
C ASN A 138 -8.29 0.48 -7.20
N ASN A 139 -7.27 0.04 -6.47
CA ASN A 139 -7.24 -1.29 -5.84
C ASN A 139 -7.65 -1.25 -4.37
N TYR A 140 -8.21 -0.13 -3.90
CA TYR A 140 -8.60 -0.02 -2.50
C TYR A 140 -9.78 -0.94 -2.18
N LEU A 141 -9.54 -1.91 -1.30
CA LEU A 141 -10.55 -2.75 -0.71
C LEU A 141 -10.74 -2.31 0.75
N PRO A 142 -11.94 -1.95 1.21
CA PRO A 142 -12.15 -1.65 2.62
C PRO A 142 -12.12 -2.94 3.47
N LEU A 143 -11.56 -2.86 4.68
CA LEU A 143 -11.44 -4.02 5.58
C LEU A 143 -12.81 -4.65 5.88
N SER A 144 -13.85 -3.82 5.97
CA SER A 144 -15.24 -4.25 6.18
C SER A 144 -15.75 -5.22 5.09
N SER A 145 -15.21 -5.15 3.87
CA SER A 145 -15.53 -6.11 2.80
C SER A 145 -15.09 -7.53 3.14
N ILE A 146 -14.00 -7.68 3.90
CA ILE A 146 -13.51 -8.99 4.36
C ILE A 146 -14.22 -9.38 5.66
N GLU A 147 -14.43 -8.43 6.57
CA GLU A 147 -15.16 -8.66 7.83
C GLU A 147 -16.62 -9.08 7.60
N TYR A 148 -17.21 -8.75 6.45
CA TYR A 148 -18.51 -9.30 6.05
C TYR A 148 -18.55 -10.84 6.17
N TYR A 149 -17.46 -11.51 5.83
CA TYR A 149 -17.35 -12.98 5.85
C TYR A 149 -16.98 -13.55 7.23
N THR A 150 -16.67 -12.70 8.20
CA THR A 150 -16.38 -13.12 9.58
C THR A 150 -17.62 -13.30 10.44
N LYS A 151 -18.79 -12.99 9.87
CA LYS A 151 -20.10 -13.17 10.49
C LYS A 151 -20.93 -14.13 9.63
N PRO A 152 -21.77 -15.01 10.23
CA PRO A 152 -22.74 -15.80 9.47
C PRO A 152 -23.72 -14.88 8.73
N GLN A 153 -24.12 -15.26 7.52
CA GLN A 153 -25.01 -14.48 6.67
C GLN A 153 -26.27 -15.27 6.30
N GLY A 154 -27.44 -14.64 6.33
CA GLY A 154 -28.70 -15.27 5.93
C GLY A 154 -29.05 -16.51 6.76
N LEU A 155 -29.11 -17.68 6.10
CA LEU A 155 -29.42 -18.98 6.72
C LEU A 155 -28.19 -19.73 7.24
N GLU A 156 -27.00 -19.14 7.13
CA GLU A 156 -25.76 -19.79 7.54
C GLU A 156 -25.60 -19.78 9.05
N THR A 157 -25.15 -20.91 9.61
CA THR A 157 -24.91 -21.08 11.05
C THR A 157 -23.47 -20.74 11.45
N GLU A 158 -22.54 -20.72 10.49
CA GLU A 158 -21.11 -20.49 10.72
C GLU A 158 -20.56 -19.40 9.79
N SER A 159 -19.53 -18.69 10.25
CA SER A 159 -18.81 -17.69 9.45
C SER A 159 -17.90 -18.34 8.40
N LYS A 160 -17.83 -17.74 7.20
CA LYS A 160 -16.94 -18.23 6.13
C LYS A 160 -15.46 -17.99 6.41
N LEU A 161 -15.14 -16.97 7.21
CA LEU A 161 -13.79 -16.62 7.64
C LEU A 161 -13.74 -16.47 9.16
N PRO A 162 -12.71 -16.94 9.87
CA PRO A 162 -12.57 -16.61 11.28
C PRO A 162 -12.25 -15.12 11.47
N PRO A 163 -12.81 -14.44 12.50
CA PRO A 163 -12.58 -13.01 12.73
C PRO A 163 -11.11 -12.60 12.85
N HIS A 164 -10.27 -13.44 13.46
CA HIS A 164 -8.84 -13.16 13.64
C HIS A 164 -8.03 -13.20 12.32
N VAL A 165 -8.58 -13.78 11.25
CA VAL A 165 -7.91 -13.91 9.95
C VAL A 165 -8.18 -12.72 9.02
N SER A 166 -9.22 -11.92 9.26
CA SER A 166 -9.63 -10.83 8.36
C SER A 166 -8.53 -9.80 8.16
N LYS A 167 -7.86 -9.38 9.24
CA LYS A 167 -6.80 -8.37 9.18
C LYS A 167 -5.53 -8.89 8.49
N PRO A 168 -4.99 -10.08 8.82
CA PRO A 168 -3.90 -10.68 8.04
C PRO A 168 -4.21 -10.84 6.55
N LEU A 169 -5.44 -11.27 6.21
CA LEU A 169 -5.86 -11.42 4.81
C LEU A 169 -5.96 -10.06 4.11
N TYR A 170 -6.49 -9.04 4.78
CA TYR A 170 -6.51 -7.66 4.29
C TYR A 170 -5.11 -7.14 4.00
N ASP A 171 -4.17 -7.32 4.94
CA ASP A 171 -2.80 -6.83 4.80
C ASP A 171 -2.07 -7.52 3.65
N LEU A 172 -2.43 -8.76 3.32
CA LEU A 172 -1.95 -9.46 2.13
C LEU A 172 -2.56 -8.88 0.84
N ILE A 173 -3.88 -8.67 0.80
CA ILE A 173 -4.61 -8.17 -0.38
C ILE A 173 -4.18 -6.74 -0.75
N MET A 174 -3.98 -5.89 0.26
CA MET A 174 -3.69 -4.47 0.09
C MET A 174 -2.23 -4.17 -0.25
N GLN A 175 -1.41 -5.20 -0.48
CA GLN A 175 -0.04 -5.00 -0.96
C GLN A 175 -0.05 -4.44 -2.38
N THR A 176 0.64 -3.31 -2.58
CA THR A 176 0.77 -2.65 -3.88
C THR A 176 1.61 -3.45 -4.89
N ASN A 177 2.36 -4.44 -4.40
CA ASN A 177 3.07 -5.42 -5.21
C ASN A 177 3.10 -6.72 -4.43
N LEU A 178 2.47 -7.78 -4.94
CA LEU A 178 2.51 -9.13 -4.36
C LEU A 178 3.91 -9.71 -4.61
N HIS A 179 4.88 -9.13 -3.92
CA HIS A 179 6.28 -9.49 -4.00
C HIS A 179 6.49 -10.77 -3.18
N PRO A 180 6.90 -11.89 -3.77
CA PRO A 180 6.78 -13.20 -3.11
C PRO A 180 7.61 -13.37 -1.84
N VAL A 181 8.71 -12.61 -1.70
CA VAL A 181 9.44 -12.46 -0.44
C VAL A 181 8.59 -11.80 0.65
N TYR A 182 7.92 -10.70 0.35
CA TYR A 182 7.11 -9.97 1.31
C TYR A 182 5.85 -10.75 1.67
N THR A 183 5.28 -11.43 0.68
CA THR A 183 4.20 -12.37 0.82
C THR A 183 4.58 -13.57 1.72
N ALA A 184 5.77 -14.16 1.52
CA ALA A 184 6.33 -15.18 2.41
C ALA A 184 6.53 -14.66 3.85
N MET A 185 7.03 -13.43 4.01
CA MET A 185 7.19 -12.79 5.32
C MET A 185 5.85 -12.54 6.02
N ILE A 186 4.78 -12.19 5.28
CA ILE A 186 3.44 -12.06 5.85
C ILE A 186 2.91 -13.43 6.29
N ALA A 187 3.08 -14.45 5.47
CA ALA A 187 2.66 -15.81 5.79
C ALA A 187 3.38 -16.33 7.05
N GLU A 188 4.69 -16.13 7.16
CA GLU A 188 5.48 -16.52 8.33
C GLU A 188 5.02 -15.81 9.62
N LYS A 189 4.74 -14.50 9.53
CA LYS A 189 4.28 -13.70 10.68
C LYS A 189 2.83 -13.97 11.07
N ASN A 190 2.04 -14.59 10.20
CA ASN A 190 0.61 -14.81 10.39
C ASN A 190 0.28 -16.28 10.16
N LEU A 191 0.71 -17.14 11.08
CA LEU A 191 0.41 -18.58 11.05
C LEU A 191 -1.09 -18.88 10.93
N ASP A 192 -1.95 -18.01 11.48
CA ASP A 192 -3.40 -18.14 11.36
C ASP A 192 -3.91 -17.98 9.92
N LEU A 193 -3.24 -17.16 9.11
CA LEU A 193 -3.54 -17.03 7.67
C LEU A 193 -3.23 -18.34 6.95
N LEU A 194 -2.09 -18.97 7.28
CA LEU A 194 -1.66 -20.26 6.75
C LEU A 194 -2.61 -21.40 7.16
N ASN A 195 -3.00 -21.43 8.44
CA ASN A 195 -3.92 -22.44 8.99
C ASN A 195 -5.35 -22.34 8.43
N ASN A 196 -5.71 -21.20 7.81
CA ASN A 196 -7.05 -20.94 7.27
C ASN A 196 -7.05 -20.68 5.75
N LEU A 197 -6.01 -21.09 5.02
CA LEU A 197 -5.88 -20.84 3.57
C LEU A 197 -7.11 -21.27 2.77
N ASP A 198 -7.70 -22.42 3.08
CA ASP A 198 -8.90 -22.92 2.39
C ASP A 198 -10.10 -21.98 2.56
N LYS A 199 -10.24 -21.36 3.74
CA LYS A 199 -11.31 -20.38 4.03
C LYS A 199 -11.01 -19.03 3.35
N CYS A 200 -9.76 -18.57 3.41
CA CYS A 200 -9.29 -17.38 2.70
C CYS A 200 -9.55 -17.49 1.20
N SER A 201 -9.23 -18.65 0.61
CA SER A 201 -9.47 -18.94 -0.82
C SER A 201 -10.93 -18.79 -1.21
N LYS A 202 -11.82 -19.48 -0.49
CA LYS A 202 -13.25 -19.43 -0.75
C LYS A 202 -13.78 -18.00 -0.65
N VAL A 203 -13.36 -17.25 0.36
CA VAL A 203 -13.76 -15.84 0.53
C VAL A 203 -13.26 -14.98 -0.61
N LEU A 204 -12.00 -15.13 -1.01
CA LEU A 204 -11.43 -14.40 -2.15
C LEU A 204 -12.18 -14.71 -3.45
N SER A 205 -12.50 -15.98 -3.73
CA SER A 205 -13.32 -16.36 -4.89
C SER A 205 -14.71 -15.72 -4.85
N LEU A 206 -15.39 -15.74 -3.70
CA LEU A 206 -16.69 -15.10 -3.53
C LEU A 206 -16.62 -13.58 -3.74
N MET A 207 -15.54 -12.94 -3.29
CA MET A 207 -15.30 -11.51 -3.51
C MET A 207 -15.10 -11.21 -5.00
N CYS A 208 -14.29 -12.02 -5.70
CA CYS A 208 -14.10 -11.92 -7.15
C CYS A 208 -15.42 -12.06 -7.92
N GLU A 209 -16.23 -13.07 -7.59
CA GLU A 209 -17.54 -13.28 -8.22
C GLU A 209 -18.50 -12.12 -7.96
N LYS A 210 -18.49 -11.56 -6.75
CA LYS A 210 -19.33 -10.41 -6.39
C LYS A 210 -18.94 -9.16 -7.18
N GLU A 211 -17.64 -8.90 -7.33
CA GLU A 211 -17.14 -7.79 -8.14
C GLU A 211 -17.39 -8.00 -9.64
N ALA A 212 -17.25 -9.21 -10.16
CA ALA A 212 -17.59 -9.54 -11.55
C ALA A 212 -19.07 -9.22 -11.86
N LYS A 213 -19.99 -9.72 -11.02
CA LYS A 213 -21.43 -9.41 -11.13
C LYS A 213 -21.71 -7.91 -11.00
N ARG A 214 -20.96 -7.19 -10.15
CA ARG A 214 -21.10 -5.74 -10.01
C ARG A 214 -20.67 -5.02 -11.29
N SER A 215 -19.56 -5.42 -11.91
CA SER A 215 -19.07 -4.83 -13.15
C SER A 215 -20.02 -5.05 -14.34
N GLU A 216 -20.68 -6.20 -14.42
CA GLU A 216 -21.72 -6.47 -15.42
C GLU A 216 -22.91 -5.51 -15.27
N ASN A 217 -23.40 -5.32 -14.05
CA ASN A 217 -24.49 -4.39 -13.73
C ASN A 217 -24.12 -2.90 -13.92
N VAL A 218 -22.86 -2.53 -13.70
CA VAL A 218 -22.37 -1.16 -13.96
C VAL A 218 -22.25 -0.91 -15.46
N ASN A 219 -21.76 -1.90 -16.23
CA ASN A 219 -21.69 -1.80 -17.69
C ASN A 219 -23.09 -1.71 -18.34
N GLU A 220 -24.12 -2.34 -17.78
CA GLU A 220 -25.50 -2.17 -18.24
C GLU A 220 -26.06 -0.77 -17.95
N LYS A 221 -25.75 -0.19 -16.77
CA LYS A 221 -26.16 1.17 -16.42
C LYS A 221 -25.40 2.26 -17.19
N SER A 222 -24.14 2.01 -17.56
CA SER A 222 -23.37 2.90 -18.42
C SER A 222 -23.85 2.86 -19.87
N LYS A 223 -24.30 1.70 -20.36
CA LYS A 223 -24.90 1.56 -21.71
C LYS A 223 -26.21 2.33 -21.89
N THR A 224 -26.93 2.66 -20.80
CA THR A 224 -28.13 3.50 -20.88
C THR A 224 -27.85 5.00 -20.95
N ASN A 225 -26.60 5.46 -20.82
CA ASN A 225 -26.24 6.90 -20.80
C ASN A 225 -25.14 7.30 -21.80
N GLU A 226 -24.76 6.44 -22.73
CA GLU A 226 -23.74 6.74 -23.75
C GLU A 226 -24.33 6.63 -25.16
N GLU A 227 -25.10 7.65 -25.56
CA GLU A 227 -25.10 8.08 -26.95
C GLU A 227 -24.02 9.17 -27.08
N GLU A 228 -23.17 9.00 -28.09
CA GLU A 228 -22.16 9.94 -28.59
C GLU A 228 -20.86 10.10 -27.76
N ASN A 229 -19.92 9.17 -27.97
CA ASN A 229 -18.65 9.51 -28.63
C ASN A 229 -17.84 8.26 -28.98
N GLU A 230 -17.73 7.98 -30.28
CA GLU A 230 -16.78 7.03 -30.83
C GLU A 230 -15.38 7.63 -30.80
N GLY A 231 -14.49 7.04 -30.00
CA GLY A 231 -13.08 7.38 -29.97
C GLY A 231 -12.30 6.41 -29.09
N GLU A 232 -11.61 5.46 -29.73
CA GLU A 232 -10.62 4.55 -29.15
C GLU A 232 -11.11 3.58 -28.05
N ARG A 233 -11.84 2.55 -28.52
CA ARG A 233 -11.89 1.24 -27.85
C ARG A 233 -10.50 0.63 -27.79
N ASN A 234 -9.76 0.88 -26.71
CA ASN A 234 -8.62 0.04 -26.37
C ASN A 234 -9.07 -1.12 -25.47
N SER A 235 -8.84 -2.31 -25.98
CA SER A 235 -9.29 -3.59 -25.49
C SER A 235 -8.79 -3.92 -24.08
N ARG A 236 -9.68 -4.55 -23.31
CA ARG A 236 -9.42 -5.68 -22.40
C ARG A 236 -8.33 -5.51 -21.33
N ASN A 237 -8.77 -5.49 -20.08
CA ASN A 237 -8.14 -6.30 -19.04
C ASN A 237 -9.20 -6.76 -18.02
N GLU A 238 -10.00 -7.74 -18.43
CA GLU A 238 -10.87 -8.56 -17.58
C GLU A 238 -10.08 -9.65 -16.82
N ASN A 239 -8.90 -9.33 -16.31
CA ASN A 239 -8.22 -10.22 -15.37
C ASN A 239 -8.28 -9.56 -14.01
N LEU A 240 -9.23 -9.99 -13.18
CA LEU A 240 -9.19 -9.77 -11.74
C LEU A 240 -7.78 -10.13 -11.26
N PHE A 241 -7.01 -9.12 -10.85
CA PHE A 241 -5.60 -9.24 -10.45
C PHE A 241 -5.34 -10.41 -9.49
N PHE A 242 -6.34 -10.76 -8.68
CA PHE A 242 -6.29 -11.84 -7.72
C PHE A 242 -6.51 -13.23 -8.32
N GLU A 243 -7.24 -13.40 -9.43
CA GLU A 243 -7.65 -14.72 -9.92
C GLU A 243 -6.45 -15.63 -10.29
N PRO A 244 -5.41 -15.17 -11.00
CA PRO A 244 -4.23 -15.99 -11.27
C PRO A 244 -3.43 -16.31 -10.00
N ILE A 245 -3.44 -15.40 -9.03
CA ILE A 245 -2.66 -15.53 -7.79
C ILE A 245 -3.37 -16.50 -6.84
N ILE A 246 -4.68 -16.37 -6.68
CA ILE A 246 -5.59 -17.29 -5.97
C ILE A 246 -5.49 -18.69 -6.58
N LYS A 247 -5.57 -18.81 -7.91
CA LYS A 247 -5.43 -20.11 -8.60
C LYS A 247 -4.05 -20.74 -8.39
N LYS A 248 -2.98 -19.94 -8.35
CA LYS A 248 -1.60 -20.41 -8.09
C LYS A 248 -1.34 -20.73 -6.61
N TRP A 249 -2.06 -20.10 -5.69
CA TRP A 249 -1.85 -20.23 -4.25
C TRP A 249 -2.77 -21.24 -3.56
N LEU A 250 -3.96 -21.50 -4.11
CA LEU A 250 -5.08 -22.04 -3.32
C LEU A 250 -5.72 -23.31 -3.90
N ILE A 251 -5.03 -24.02 -4.79
CA ILE A 251 -5.44 -25.37 -5.23
C ILE A 251 -4.44 -26.40 -4.68
N GLY A 252 -4.85 -27.17 -3.66
CA GLY A 252 -4.20 -28.41 -3.19
C GLY A 252 -5.24 -29.55 -3.11
N LYS A 253 -4.93 -30.84 -3.27
CA LYS A 253 -3.99 -31.66 -2.45
C LYS A 253 -3.60 -33.01 -3.09
N ALA A 254 -2.53 -33.64 -2.55
CA ALA A 254 -2.61 -34.91 -1.81
C ALA A 254 -1.35 -35.08 -0.92
N SER A 255 -1.50 -35.12 0.40
CA SER A 255 -0.43 -35.32 1.42
C SER A 255 0.51 -34.14 1.78
N ASP A 256 -0.08 -32.96 2.05
CA ASP A 256 0.29 -31.86 2.98
C ASP A 256 1.75 -31.63 3.47
N GLY A 257 2.78 -31.96 2.68
CA GLY A 257 4.04 -31.23 2.62
C GLY A 257 3.85 -29.96 1.78
N PHE A 258 4.66 -28.93 2.02
CA PHE A 258 4.59 -27.61 1.37
C PHE A 258 4.13 -27.65 -0.10
N GLN A 259 3.16 -26.82 -0.46
CA GLN A 259 2.42 -26.94 -1.71
C GLN A 259 3.34 -26.72 -2.93
N GLU A 260 3.44 -27.70 -3.84
CA GLU A 260 4.27 -27.64 -5.05
C GLU A 260 3.99 -26.39 -5.92
N HIS A 261 2.74 -25.91 -5.93
CA HIS A 261 2.35 -24.68 -6.63
C HIS A 261 2.92 -23.42 -5.97
N LEU A 262 2.95 -23.38 -4.64
CA LEU A 262 3.59 -22.31 -3.87
C LEU A 262 5.11 -22.35 -4.07
N GLU A 263 5.71 -23.55 -4.12
CA GLU A 263 7.12 -23.78 -4.45
C GLU A 263 7.46 -23.21 -5.83
N PHE A 264 6.66 -23.54 -6.84
CA PHE A 264 6.85 -23.03 -8.20
C PHE A 264 6.74 -21.50 -8.25
N TYR A 265 5.71 -20.92 -7.64
CA TYR A 265 5.48 -19.48 -7.63
C TYR A 265 6.62 -18.72 -6.94
N VAL A 266 7.05 -19.18 -5.75
CA VAL A 266 8.15 -18.56 -5.01
C VAL A 266 9.46 -18.69 -5.80
N ARG A 267 9.73 -19.82 -6.46
CA ARG A 267 10.90 -20.00 -7.33
C ARG A 267 10.87 -19.09 -8.56
N ASP A 268 9.73 -18.93 -9.21
CA ASP A 268 9.58 -18.04 -10.35
C ASP A 268 9.83 -16.58 -9.96
N ALA A 269 9.34 -16.20 -8.78
CA ALA A 269 9.54 -14.88 -8.22
C ALA A 269 10.99 -14.58 -7.81
N ILE A 270 11.70 -15.56 -7.26
CA ILE A 270 13.14 -15.51 -7.00
C ILE A 270 13.89 -15.21 -8.30
N LYS A 271 13.49 -15.78 -9.44
CA LYS A 271 14.11 -15.52 -10.75
C LYS A 271 13.85 -14.09 -11.24
N ALA A 272 12.70 -13.52 -10.90
CA ALA A 272 12.33 -12.15 -11.23
C ALA A 272 12.77 -11.11 -10.18
N PHE A 273 13.53 -11.52 -9.15
CA PHE A 273 13.92 -10.64 -8.05
C PHE A 273 14.83 -9.50 -8.54
N PRO A 274 14.57 -8.23 -8.17
CA PRO A 274 15.37 -7.08 -8.68
C PRO A 274 16.86 -7.15 -8.35
N TYR A 275 17.21 -7.95 -7.34
CA TYR A 275 18.57 -8.21 -6.90
C TYR A 275 19.01 -9.65 -7.15
N VAL A 276 18.40 -10.34 -8.11
CA VAL A 276 18.76 -11.72 -8.50
C VAL A 276 20.25 -11.87 -8.82
N GLU A 277 20.90 -10.79 -9.26
CA GLU A 277 22.34 -10.75 -9.56
C GLU A 277 23.23 -10.44 -8.34
N MET A 278 22.67 -10.20 -7.15
CA MET A 278 23.48 -10.00 -5.95
C MET A 278 24.22 -11.30 -5.61
N PRO A 279 25.56 -11.27 -5.46
CA PRO A 279 26.35 -12.48 -5.21
C PRO A 279 25.90 -13.29 -3.98
N LEU A 280 25.43 -12.61 -2.93
CA LEU A 280 24.89 -13.25 -1.72
C LEU A 280 23.61 -14.05 -2.00
N PHE A 281 22.70 -13.49 -2.81
CA PHE A 281 21.46 -14.15 -3.20
C PHE A 281 21.76 -15.39 -4.06
N LEU A 282 22.63 -15.24 -5.06
CA LEU A 282 23.06 -16.34 -5.92
C LEU A 282 23.78 -17.46 -5.14
N GLN A 283 24.59 -17.11 -4.14
CA GLN A 283 25.28 -18.09 -3.31
C GLN A 283 24.31 -18.88 -2.42
N VAL A 284 23.32 -18.23 -1.80
CA VAL A 284 22.29 -18.92 -1.00
C VAL A 284 21.43 -19.80 -1.90
N VAL A 285 20.99 -19.31 -3.06
CA VAL A 285 20.24 -20.10 -4.04
C VAL A 285 21.05 -21.31 -4.50
N ARG A 286 22.33 -21.16 -4.84
CA ARG A 286 23.21 -22.26 -5.29
C ARG A 286 23.50 -23.29 -4.18
N ASN A 287 23.73 -22.84 -2.95
CA ASN A 287 24.12 -23.72 -1.85
C ASN A 287 22.92 -24.44 -1.21
N VAL A 288 21.73 -23.83 -1.20
CA VAL A 288 20.49 -24.51 -0.77
C VAL A 288 19.96 -25.43 -1.88
N HIS A 289 20.17 -25.10 -3.15
CA HIS A 289 19.80 -25.96 -4.28
C HIS A 289 20.75 -27.17 -4.46
N GLY A 290 21.97 -27.11 -3.94
CA GLY A 290 23.01 -28.14 -4.12
C GLY A 290 22.91 -29.36 -3.21
N LYS A 291 22.06 -29.35 -2.17
CA LYS A 291 21.91 -30.49 -1.24
C LYS A 291 20.49 -31.04 -1.31
N SER A 292 20.30 -31.98 -2.24
CA SER A 292 19.07 -32.75 -2.52
C SER A 292 17.83 -31.89 -2.80
N GLY A 293 16.98 -32.31 -3.73
CA GLY A 293 15.78 -31.58 -4.15
C GLY A 293 14.67 -31.46 -3.08
N GLU A 294 15.03 -31.41 -1.79
CA GLU A 294 14.14 -31.47 -0.63
C GLU A 294 14.00 -30.12 0.11
N SER A 295 14.78 -29.09 -0.24
CA SER A 295 14.69 -27.77 0.42
C SER A 295 13.65 -26.86 -0.24
N TRP A 296 12.67 -26.40 0.54
CA TRP A 296 11.58 -25.53 0.08
C TRP A 296 12.08 -24.12 -0.24
N ALA A 297 11.49 -23.46 -1.23
CA ALA A 297 11.84 -22.12 -1.66
C ALA A 297 11.64 -21.07 -0.55
N LEU A 298 10.76 -21.34 0.40
CA LEU A 298 10.56 -20.52 1.60
C LEU A 298 11.74 -20.63 2.57
N ASP A 299 12.38 -21.81 2.71
CA ASP A 299 13.60 -21.98 3.51
C ASP A 299 14.79 -21.23 2.89
N VAL A 300 14.88 -21.25 1.55
CA VAL A 300 15.85 -20.45 0.78
C VAL A 300 15.66 -18.96 1.10
N LEU A 301 14.41 -18.47 1.02
CA LEU A 301 14.09 -17.06 1.29
C LEU A 301 14.36 -16.67 2.75
N HIS A 302 13.95 -17.50 3.71
CA HIS A 302 14.19 -17.26 5.12
C HIS A 302 15.70 -17.21 5.43
N GLY A 303 16.50 -18.07 4.79
CA GLY A 303 17.96 -18.03 4.86
C GLY A 303 18.59 -16.76 4.25
N VAL A 304 18.02 -16.25 3.15
CA VAL A 304 18.44 -14.97 2.53
C VAL A 304 18.10 -13.78 3.44
N ILE A 305 16.90 -13.75 4.01
CA ILE A 305 16.41 -12.62 4.82
C ILE A 305 17.15 -12.54 6.16
N ASN A 306 17.35 -13.69 6.81
CA ASN A 306 17.88 -13.74 8.18
C ASN A 306 19.39 -14.01 8.26
N GLY A 307 20.03 -14.30 7.13
CA GLY A 307 21.44 -14.64 7.02
C GLY A 307 21.73 -16.09 7.44
N PRO A 308 22.72 -16.77 6.83
CA PRO A 308 22.98 -18.17 7.10
C PRO A 308 23.51 -18.38 8.52
N LYS A 309 22.91 -19.32 9.28
CA LYS A 309 23.53 -19.93 10.46
C LYS A 309 24.53 -21.00 9.99
N GLY A 310 25.71 -20.52 9.58
CA GLY A 310 26.98 -21.24 9.48
C GLY A 310 27.07 -22.42 8.50
N PHE A 311 27.89 -22.29 7.44
CA PHE A 311 28.63 -23.40 6.82
C PHE A 311 29.92 -22.85 6.14
N ASP A 312 30.95 -23.69 6.12
CA ASP A 312 32.36 -23.44 5.81
C ASP A 312 32.78 -24.25 4.58
N ASP A 313 33.33 -23.60 3.55
CA ASP A 313 34.08 -24.24 2.46
C ASP A 313 35.34 -23.43 2.07
N GLY A 314 35.79 -22.51 2.94
CA GLY A 314 37.11 -21.84 2.84
C GLY A 314 37.44 -20.98 1.61
N ILE A 315 36.60 -20.91 0.56
CA ILE A 315 36.96 -20.29 -0.73
C ILE A 315 36.12 -19.02 -1.03
N THR A 316 34.97 -18.86 -0.38
CA THR A 316 34.05 -17.74 -0.57
C THR A 316 34.00 -16.83 0.65
N CYS A 317 33.94 -15.52 0.40
CA CYS A 317 33.71 -14.55 1.47
C CYS A 317 32.35 -14.79 2.11
N PHE A 318 32.33 -15.11 3.41
CA PHE A 318 31.10 -15.37 4.18
C PHE A 318 30.08 -14.23 4.12
N THR A 319 30.55 -13.02 3.80
CA THR A 319 29.78 -11.80 3.95
C THR A 319 29.24 -11.24 2.64
N CYS A 320 29.98 -11.41 1.53
CA CYS A 320 29.54 -10.92 0.23
C CYS A 320 29.48 -12.01 -0.85
N GLY A 321 29.87 -13.25 -0.54
CA GLY A 321 29.80 -14.40 -1.44
C GLY A 321 30.74 -14.40 -2.63
N LEU A 322 31.67 -13.45 -2.74
CA LEU A 322 32.69 -13.47 -3.78
C LEU A 322 33.74 -14.55 -3.50
N GLU A 323 34.02 -15.37 -4.50
CA GLU A 323 35.17 -16.27 -4.54
C GLU A 323 36.45 -15.44 -4.53
N ASN A 324 37.29 -15.63 -3.52
CA ASN A 324 38.57 -14.94 -3.47
C ASN A 324 39.58 -15.86 -2.78
N LYS A 325 40.67 -16.19 -3.48
CA LYS A 325 41.73 -17.07 -2.95
C LYS A 325 42.47 -16.49 -1.74
N ASN A 326 42.27 -15.20 -1.42
CA ASN A 326 42.93 -14.49 -0.31
C ASN A 326 41.92 -13.94 0.72
N VAL A 327 41.00 -14.77 1.21
CA VAL A 327 40.07 -14.39 2.28
C VAL A 327 40.83 -14.26 3.62
N LYS A 328 40.65 -13.13 4.31
CA LYS A 328 41.24 -12.91 5.64
C LYS A 328 40.22 -13.20 6.73
N LYS A 329 40.55 -14.11 7.65
CA LYS A 329 39.72 -14.41 8.82
C LYS A 329 39.71 -13.25 9.81
N CYS A 330 38.59 -13.03 10.48
CA CYS A 330 38.53 -12.09 11.59
C CYS A 330 39.52 -12.52 12.68
N ALA A 331 40.38 -11.59 13.10
CA ALA A 331 41.37 -11.86 14.13
C ALA A 331 40.79 -12.25 15.49
N LYS A 332 39.53 -11.89 15.77
CA LYS A 332 38.85 -12.20 17.04
C LYS A 332 38.19 -13.58 17.04
N CYS A 333 37.10 -13.76 16.29
CA CYS A 333 36.31 -14.99 16.34
C CYS A 333 36.87 -16.12 15.45
N LYS A 334 37.73 -15.80 14.47
CA LYS A 334 38.21 -16.70 13.41
C LYS A 334 37.11 -17.39 12.56
N SER A 335 35.84 -17.24 12.91
CA SER A 335 34.68 -17.86 12.24
C SER A 335 34.22 -17.09 11.01
N VAL A 336 34.36 -15.75 11.01
CA VAL A 336 33.99 -14.90 9.87
C VAL A 336 35.21 -14.58 9.02
N GLN A 337 35.06 -14.62 7.70
CA GLN A 337 36.13 -14.34 6.74
C GLN A 337 35.70 -13.24 5.75
N TYR A 338 36.64 -12.36 5.37
CA TYR A 338 36.41 -11.24 4.46
C TYR A 338 37.30 -11.32 3.22
N CYS A 339 36.74 -11.13 2.03
CA CYS A 339 37.52 -11.07 0.78
C CYS A 339 38.44 -9.85 0.71
N ASN A 340 38.09 -8.73 1.35
CA ASN A 340 38.91 -7.52 1.40
C ASN A 340 38.47 -6.58 2.54
N LYS A 341 39.24 -5.51 2.77
CA LYS A 341 38.97 -4.49 3.81
C LYS A 341 37.63 -3.76 3.59
N THR A 342 37.20 -3.59 2.34
CA THR A 342 35.93 -2.91 2.00
C THR A 342 34.73 -3.73 2.47
N CYS A 343 34.74 -5.04 2.20
CA CYS A 343 33.74 -5.99 2.68
C CYS A 343 33.71 -6.04 4.21
N GLN A 344 34.88 -6.09 4.85
CA GLN A 344 34.94 -6.00 6.32
C GLN A 344 34.26 -4.74 6.86
N ARG A 345 34.54 -3.57 6.28
CA ARG A 345 33.96 -2.29 6.72
C ARG A 345 32.44 -2.25 6.57
N LEU A 346 31.91 -2.70 5.43
CA LEU A 346 30.47 -2.71 5.13
C LEU A 346 29.66 -3.54 6.13
N HIS A 347 30.20 -4.66 6.57
CA HIS A 347 29.44 -5.66 7.32
C HIS A 347 29.88 -5.82 8.77
N TRP A 348 30.87 -5.05 9.21
CA TRP A 348 31.33 -5.03 10.59
C TRP A 348 30.21 -4.69 11.58
N SER A 349 29.24 -3.85 11.18
CA SER A 349 28.10 -3.44 12.00
C SER A 349 27.21 -4.62 12.43
N SER A 350 27.04 -5.61 11.56
CA SER A 350 26.29 -6.84 11.83
C SER A 350 27.19 -7.88 12.52
N HIS A 351 28.42 -8.06 12.03
CA HIS A 351 29.35 -9.01 12.62
C HIS A 351 29.72 -8.68 14.08
N LYS A 352 29.95 -7.41 14.42
CA LYS A 352 30.34 -7.02 15.79
C LYS A 352 29.33 -7.45 16.86
N LYS A 353 28.06 -7.66 16.50
CA LYS A 353 26.99 -8.13 17.40
C LYS A 353 27.15 -9.60 17.79
N VAL A 354 27.85 -10.38 16.97
CA VAL A 354 28.05 -11.83 17.11
C VAL A 354 29.53 -12.22 17.24
N CYS A 355 30.48 -11.29 17.03
CA CYS A 355 31.93 -11.54 17.09
C CYS A 355 32.46 -11.87 18.51
N ALA A 356 31.66 -11.60 19.54
CA ALA A 356 32.03 -11.75 20.96
C ALA A 356 31.13 -12.75 21.72
N LYS A 357 30.35 -13.56 21.00
CA LYS A 357 29.82 -14.83 21.50
C LYS A 357 30.63 -15.94 20.86
#